data_AF-A0A0L9UN96-F1
#
_entry.id   AF-A0A0L9UN96-F1
#
_cell.length_a   1.000
_cell.length_b   1.000
_cell.length_c   1.000
_cell.angle_alpha   90.00
_cell.angle_beta   90.00
_cell.angle_gamma   90.00
#
_symmetry.space_group_name_H-M   'P 1'
#
loop_
_entity.id
_entity.type
_entity.pdbx_description
1 polymer ?
#
loop_
_entity_poly.entity_id
_entity_poly.type
_entity_poly.pdbx_seq_one_letter_code
_entity_poly.pdbx_strand_id
1 'polypeptide(L)'
;MNGSDEVVPAPAGPPHPLDWKFSQVFGERTAGEEVQEVDIISAIEFDKSGDHLATGDRGGRVVLFERTDTKDHGASRRDLERMDYSISRHPEFRYKTEFQSHEPEFDYLKSLEIEEKINKIRWCLTANGALFLLSTNDKTIKFWKVCLVLSLSIH
;
A
#
# COMPACT_ATOMS: atom_id res chain seq x y z
N MET A 1 -44.05 27.37 -34.14
CA MET A 1 -42.77 26.66 -34.07
C MET A 1 -41.97 27.23 -32.90
N ASN A 2 -41.74 26.46 -31.84
CA ASN A 2 -40.79 26.83 -30.77
C ASN A 2 -39.62 25.86 -30.85
N GLY A 3 -38.46 26.33 -31.30
CA GLY A 3 -37.20 25.61 -31.21
C GLY A 3 -36.48 26.05 -29.94
N SER A 4 -36.33 25.14 -28.98
CA SER A 4 -35.49 25.31 -27.80
C SER A 4 -34.04 25.02 -28.18
N ASP A 5 -33.19 26.05 -28.15
CA ASP A 5 -31.74 25.90 -28.29
C ASP A 5 -31.18 25.09 -27.11
N GLU A 6 -30.73 23.86 -27.38
CA GLU A 6 -29.88 23.12 -26.46
C GLU A 6 -28.49 23.76 -26.40
N VAL A 7 -28.16 24.34 -25.25
CA VAL A 7 -26.79 24.80 -24.97
C VAL A 7 -25.91 23.57 -24.71
N VAL A 8 -25.13 23.20 -25.73
CA VAL A 8 -24.12 22.14 -25.61
C VAL A 8 -22.99 22.63 -24.70
N PRO A 9 -22.62 21.91 -23.63
CA PRO A 9 -21.50 22.30 -22.77
C PRO A 9 -20.18 22.20 -23.55
N ALA A 10 -19.36 23.25 -23.45
CA ALA A 10 -18.05 23.30 -24.08
C ALA A 10 -17.14 22.16 -23.57
N PRO A 11 -16.28 21.59 -24.42
CA PRO A 11 -15.39 20.50 -24.02
C PRO A 11 -14.43 20.96 -22.93
N ALA A 12 -14.29 20.14 -21.88
CA ALA A 12 -13.31 20.37 -20.82
C ALA A 12 -11.90 20.46 -21.44
N GLY A 13 -11.17 21.53 -21.11
CA GLY A 13 -9.80 21.73 -21.57
C GLY A 13 -8.87 20.60 -21.10
N PRO A 14 -7.68 20.45 -21.73
CA PRO A 14 -6.74 19.40 -21.36
C PRO A 14 -6.34 19.53 -19.88
N PRO A 15 -6.21 18.42 -19.14
CA PRO A 15 -5.85 18.46 -17.74
C PRO A 15 -4.47 19.10 -17.55
N HIS A 16 -4.34 19.96 -16.54
CA HIS A 16 -3.06 20.53 -16.18
C HIS A 16 -2.08 19.42 -15.75
N PRO A 17 -0.78 19.51 -16.14
CA PRO A 17 0.23 18.56 -15.69
C PRO A 17 0.33 18.50 -14.17
N LEU A 18 0.52 17.29 -13.63
CA LEU A 18 0.74 17.08 -12.20
C LEU A 18 2.16 17.52 -11.81
N ASP A 19 2.30 18.22 -10.68
CA ASP A 19 3.58 18.64 -10.08
C ASP A 19 4.08 17.58 -9.10
N TRP A 20 4.85 16.61 -9.59
CA TRP A 20 5.38 15.51 -8.79
C TRP A 20 6.53 15.94 -7.89
N LYS A 21 6.42 15.65 -6.60
CA LYS A 21 7.44 15.96 -5.58
C LYS A 21 7.89 14.69 -4.89
N PHE A 22 9.18 14.64 -4.57
CA PHE A 22 9.72 13.61 -3.67
C PHE A 22 9.09 13.78 -2.28
N SER A 23 8.65 12.68 -1.68
CA SER A 23 8.01 12.66 -0.36
C SER A 23 8.75 11.73 0.60
N GLN A 24 8.88 10.45 0.24
CA GLN A 24 9.39 9.43 1.16
C GLN A 24 10.19 8.35 0.43
N VAL A 25 11.17 7.78 1.13
CA VAL A 25 11.96 6.62 0.71
C VAL A 25 12.00 5.58 1.84
N PHE A 26 11.94 4.30 1.48
CA PHE A 26 12.11 3.16 2.39
C PHE A 26 13.22 2.25 1.88
N GLY A 27 13.90 1.56 2.79
CA GLY A 27 15.01 0.65 2.44
C GLY A 27 16.28 1.40 2.04
N GLU A 28 16.54 2.55 2.67
CA GLU A 28 17.78 3.30 2.47
C GLU A 28 18.98 2.41 2.84
N ARG A 29 19.97 2.36 1.93
CA ARG A 29 21.13 1.47 2.01
C ARG A 29 22.34 2.21 2.54
N THR A 30 23.21 1.49 3.22
CA THR A 30 24.56 2.01 3.48
C THR A 30 25.32 2.06 2.16
N ALA A 31 26.15 3.10 1.97
CA ALA A 31 26.96 3.23 0.76
C ALA A 31 27.85 1.98 0.57
N GLY A 32 27.67 1.27 -0.54
CA GLY A 32 28.41 0.06 -0.88
C GLY A 32 27.65 -1.27 -0.68
N GLU A 33 26.42 -1.25 -0.17
CA GLU A 33 25.59 -2.46 -0.04
C GLU A 33 24.86 -2.81 -1.35
N GLU A 34 25.11 -4.00 -1.89
CA GLU A 34 24.42 -4.52 -3.06
C GLU A 34 22.94 -4.85 -2.79
N VAL A 35 22.12 -4.77 -3.84
CA VAL A 35 20.70 -5.14 -3.76
C VAL A 35 20.59 -6.64 -3.76
N GLN A 36 20.20 -7.22 -2.61
CA GLN A 36 19.84 -8.63 -2.59
C GLN A 36 18.58 -8.83 -3.43
N GLU A 37 18.59 -9.86 -4.27
CA GLU A 37 17.48 -10.14 -5.18
C GLU A 37 16.17 -10.37 -4.42
N VAL A 38 16.23 -11.04 -3.26
CA VAL A 38 15.10 -11.30 -2.37
C VAL A 38 14.45 -10.03 -1.81
N ASP A 39 15.20 -8.92 -1.73
CA ASP A 39 14.71 -7.63 -1.23
C ASP A 39 14.09 -6.75 -2.35
N ILE A 40 14.10 -7.21 -3.61
CA ILE A 40 13.51 -6.47 -4.73
C ILE A 40 11.98 -6.54 -4.62
N ILE A 41 11.34 -5.38 -4.48
CA ILE A 41 9.88 -5.25 -4.50
C ILE A 41 9.34 -5.71 -5.87
N SER A 42 8.44 -6.68 -5.86
CA SER A 42 7.82 -7.29 -7.04
C SER A 42 6.33 -6.98 -7.17
N ALA A 43 5.67 -6.61 -6.07
CA ALA A 43 4.26 -6.23 -6.06
C ALA A 43 4.02 -5.05 -5.10
N ILE A 44 3.10 -4.16 -5.46
CA ILE A 44 2.69 -3.03 -4.62
C ILE A 44 1.20 -2.76 -4.82
N GLU A 45 0.48 -2.51 -3.72
CA GLU A 45 -0.94 -2.18 -3.80
C GLU A 45 -1.41 -1.33 -2.61
N PHE A 46 -2.13 -0.25 -2.91
CA PHE A 46 -2.92 0.48 -1.92
C PHE A 46 -4.27 -0.18 -1.73
N ASP A 47 -4.78 -0.13 -0.50
CA ASP A 47 -6.16 -0.47 -0.25
C ASP A 47 -7.12 0.59 -0.85
N LYS A 48 -8.43 0.34 -0.77
CA LYS A 48 -9.42 1.22 -1.40
C LYS A 48 -9.47 2.62 -0.78
N SER A 49 -9.19 2.77 0.51
CA SER A 49 -9.16 4.10 1.14
C SER A 49 -7.82 4.82 0.93
N GLY A 50 -6.75 4.07 0.63
CA GLY A 50 -5.39 4.60 0.54
C GLY A 50 -4.72 4.78 1.91
N ASP A 51 -5.31 4.24 2.98
CA ASP A 51 -4.75 4.30 4.33
C ASP A 51 -3.71 3.19 4.55
N HIS A 52 -3.77 2.12 3.75
CA HIS A 52 -2.85 1.00 3.83
C HIS A 52 -2.14 0.76 2.50
N LEU A 53 -0.84 0.52 2.59
CA LEU A 53 0.02 0.15 1.46
C LEU A 53 0.65 -1.20 1.75
N ALA A 54 0.49 -2.16 0.83
CA ALA A 54 1.17 -3.43 0.88
C ALA A 54 2.26 -3.48 -0.20
N THR A 55 3.42 -4.00 0.16
CA THR A 55 4.48 -4.38 -0.78
C THR A 55 4.80 -5.85 -0.63
N GLY A 56 5.05 -6.53 -1.73
CA GLY A 56 5.59 -7.88 -1.75
C GLY A 56 6.92 -7.89 -2.50
N ASP A 57 7.84 -8.76 -2.09
CA ASP A 57 9.16 -8.88 -2.70
C ASP A 57 9.41 -10.27 -3.33
N ARG A 58 10.59 -10.42 -3.94
CA ARG A 58 11.01 -11.69 -4.56
C ARG A 58 11.35 -12.76 -3.53
N GLY A 59 11.67 -12.38 -2.30
CA GLY A 59 11.87 -13.27 -1.16
C GLY A 59 10.58 -13.73 -0.48
N GLY A 60 9.41 -13.46 -1.05
CA GLY A 60 8.13 -13.97 -0.55
C GLY A 60 7.58 -13.27 0.70
N ARG A 61 8.17 -12.15 1.11
CA ARG A 61 7.68 -11.34 2.23
C ARG A 61 6.61 -10.38 1.77
N VAL A 62 5.67 -10.09 2.65
CA VAL A 62 4.69 -9.02 2.50
C VAL A 62 4.91 -8.01 3.62
N VAL A 63 5.17 -6.76 3.27
CA VAL A 63 5.34 -5.64 4.21
C VAL A 63 4.15 -4.70 4.06
N LEU A 64 3.58 -4.31 5.20
CA LEU A 64 2.46 -3.41 5.29
C LEU A 64 2.88 -2.09 5.91
N PHE A 65 2.40 -1.02 5.30
CA PHE A 65 2.53 0.33 5.78
C PHE A 65 1.15 0.93 6.03
N GLU A 66 1.09 1.87 6.97
CA GLU A 66 -0.12 2.64 7.26
C GLU A 66 0.16 4.13 7.19
N ARG A 67 -0.81 4.86 6.64
CA ARG A 67 -0.76 6.30 6.48
C ARG A 67 -0.78 6.99 7.85
N THR A 68 -0.01 8.06 8.03
CA THR A 68 0.20 8.69 9.34
C THR A 68 -0.58 9.98 9.56
N ASP A 69 -0.91 10.71 8.51
CA ASP A 69 -1.54 12.03 8.54
C ASP A 69 -3.00 12.01 9.05
N THR A 70 -3.70 10.88 8.93
CA THR A 70 -5.10 10.74 9.39
C THR A 70 -5.23 10.76 10.92
N LYS A 71 -4.15 10.50 11.67
CA LYS A 71 -4.17 10.39 13.14
C LYS A 71 -3.96 11.73 13.86
N ASP A 72 -3.42 12.73 13.17
CA ASP A 72 -3.13 14.06 13.73
C ASP A 72 -4.32 15.04 13.65
N HIS A 73 -5.47 14.60 13.12
CA HIS A 73 -6.71 15.37 13.12
C HIS A 73 -7.42 15.46 14.49
N GLY A 74 -6.75 15.01 15.57
CA GLY A 74 -7.19 15.19 16.97
C GLY A 74 -6.92 16.59 17.56
N ALA A 75 -6.51 17.57 16.76
CA ALA A 75 -6.39 18.95 17.21
C ALA A 75 -7.77 19.51 17.61
N SER A 76 -7.83 20.12 18.80
CA SER A 76 -9.01 20.75 19.38
C SER A 76 -9.73 21.63 18.36
N ARG A 77 -11.07 21.62 18.38
CA ARG A 77 -11.95 22.43 17.51
C ARG A 77 -11.58 23.93 17.47
N ARG A 78 -10.85 24.44 18.47
CA ARG A 78 -10.30 25.81 18.53
C ARG A 78 -9.05 26.06 17.68
N ASP A 79 -8.30 25.02 17.31
CA ASP A 79 -7.11 25.13 16.46
C ASP A 79 -7.46 25.06 14.96
N LEU A 80 -8.58 24.39 14.63
CA LEU A 80 -9.14 24.32 13.27
C LEU A 80 -9.67 25.67 12.76
N GLU A 81 -10.01 26.61 13.64
CA GLU A 81 -10.49 27.95 13.25
C GLU A 81 -9.35 28.95 12.98
N ARG A 82 -8.07 28.60 13.25
CA ARG A 82 -6.90 29.45 12.99
C ARG A 82 -6.05 29.03 11.79
N MET A 83 -6.25 27.83 11.25
CA MET A 83 -5.51 27.37 10.09
C MET A 83 -6.35 27.57 8.84
N ASP A 84 -6.02 28.59 8.06
CA ASP A 84 -6.29 28.58 6.63
C ASP A 84 -5.79 27.22 6.10
N TYR A 85 -6.72 26.45 5.54
CA TYR A 85 -6.64 25.02 5.23
C TYR A 85 -5.35 24.64 4.49
N SER A 86 -4.25 24.44 5.21
CA SER A 86 -3.01 24.00 4.62
C SER A 86 -3.06 22.48 4.55
N ILE A 87 -3.45 21.97 3.38
CA ILE A 87 -3.16 20.60 2.90
C ILE A 87 -1.62 20.50 2.72
N SER A 88 -0.85 20.81 3.76
CA SER A 88 0.59 21.11 3.66
C SER A 88 1.47 19.94 4.05
N ARG A 89 0.90 18.79 4.38
CA ARG A 89 1.68 17.56 4.55
C ARG A 89 1.22 16.55 3.51
N HIS A 90 2.15 16.20 2.63
CA HIS A 90 2.02 15.06 1.73
C HIS A 90 1.81 13.78 2.58
N PRO A 91 0.98 12.82 2.14
CA PRO A 91 0.76 11.58 2.86
C PRO A 91 2.08 10.88 3.15
N GLU A 92 2.33 10.61 4.43
CA GLU A 92 3.47 9.82 4.89
C GLU A 92 2.97 8.45 5.35
N PHE A 93 3.78 7.43 5.10
CA PHE A 93 3.49 6.06 5.48
C PHE A 93 4.48 5.61 6.55
N ARG A 94 4.02 4.85 7.55
CA ARG A 94 4.89 4.18 8.51
C ARG A 94 4.84 2.67 8.32
N TYR A 95 5.94 2.00 8.62
CA TYR A 95 5.95 0.56 8.74
C TYR A 95 4.92 0.11 9.80
N LYS A 96 4.08 -0.85 9.43
CA LYS A 96 3.06 -1.43 10.32
C LYS A 96 3.45 -2.83 10.76
N THR A 97 3.70 -3.72 9.81
CA THR A 97 4.07 -5.11 10.07
C THR A 97 4.57 -5.76 8.79
N GLU A 98 5.32 -6.85 8.92
CA GLU A 98 5.67 -7.75 7.83
C GLU A 98 5.36 -9.20 8.19
N PHE A 99 5.29 -10.06 7.19
CA PHE A 99 5.22 -11.51 7.36
C PHE A 99 5.75 -12.26 6.13
N GLN A 100 6.26 -13.48 6.35
CA GLN A 100 6.63 -14.40 5.27
C GLN A 100 5.36 -15.00 4.67
N SER A 101 5.07 -14.69 3.42
CA SER A 101 3.87 -15.18 2.75
C SER A 101 4.12 -16.49 2.01
N HIS A 102 5.20 -16.59 1.23
CA HIS A 102 5.55 -17.79 0.48
C HIS A 102 6.98 -18.18 0.81
N GLU A 103 7.28 -19.47 0.79
CA GLU A 103 8.64 -20.00 0.93
C GLU A 103 8.99 -20.74 -0.37
N PRO A 104 10.28 -21.02 -0.64
CA PRO A 104 10.67 -21.78 -1.82
C PRO A 104 10.13 -23.19 -1.67
N GLU A 105 9.48 -23.68 -2.72
CA GLU A 105 8.95 -25.04 -2.75
C GLU A 105 9.52 -25.80 -3.97
N PHE A 106 9.50 -27.12 -3.94
CA PHE A 106 9.93 -27.95 -5.07
C PHE A 106 8.88 -29.00 -5.42
N ASP A 107 8.44 -28.99 -6.68
CA ASP A 107 7.56 -30.02 -7.24
C ASP A 107 8.41 -31.18 -7.76
N TYR A 108 8.46 -32.28 -6.99
CA TYR A 108 9.24 -33.48 -7.33
C TYR A 108 8.74 -34.22 -8.57
N LEU A 109 7.44 -34.16 -8.87
CA LEU A 109 6.88 -34.86 -10.01
C LEU A 109 7.23 -34.16 -11.32
N LYS A 110 7.30 -32.82 -11.27
CA LYS A 110 7.65 -32.00 -12.43
C LYS A 110 9.12 -31.58 -12.44
N SER A 111 9.86 -31.86 -11.37
CA SER A 111 11.23 -31.38 -11.15
C SER A 111 11.32 -29.86 -11.35
N LEU A 112 10.38 -29.13 -10.75
CA LEU A 112 10.21 -27.69 -10.92
C LEU A 112 10.36 -26.98 -9.57
N GLU A 113 11.26 -26.02 -9.50
CA GLU A 113 11.35 -25.09 -8.39
C GLU A 113 10.20 -24.07 -8.46
N ILE A 114 9.59 -23.82 -7.32
CA ILE A 114 8.50 -22.88 -7.13
C ILE A 114 9.10 -21.71 -6.36
N GLU A 115 9.26 -20.59 -7.04
CA GLU A 115 9.74 -19.36 -6.43
C GLU A 115 8.75 -18.86 -5.36
N GLU A 116 9.32 -18.33 -4.29
CA GLU A 116 8.59 -17.64 -3.22
C GLU A 116 8.12 -16.24 -3.61
N LYS A 117 8.60 -15.71 -4.73
CA LYS A 117 8.29 -14.37 -5.23
C LYS A 117 6.79 -14.06 -5.19
N ILE A 118 6.47 -12.89 -4.62
CA ILE A 118 5.11 -12.36 -4.65
C ILE A 118 4.81 -11.79 -6.04
N ASN A 119 3.86 -12.41 -6.74
CA ASN A 119 3.44 -11.97 -8.07
C ASN A 119 2.41 -10.84 -8.01
N LYS A 120 1.43 -10.94 -7.11
CA LYS A 120 0.36 -9.96 -6.92
C LYS A 120 -0.12 -9.94 -5.47
N ILE A 121 -0.59 -8.78 -5.05
CA ILE A 121 -1.32 -8.55 -3.82
C ILE A 121 -2.70 -8.00 -4.20
N ARG A 122 -3.75 -8.41 -3.47
CA ARG A 122 -5.12 -7.87 -3.56
C ARG A 122 -5.72 -7.65 -2.18
N TRP A 123 -5.90 -6.39 -1.80
CA TRP A 123 -6.68 -6.06 -0.60
C TRP A 123 -8.14 -6.53 -0.71
N CYS A 124 -8.62 -7.10 0.37
CA CYS A 124 -10.02 -7.50 0.55
C CYS A 124 -10.74 -6.49 1.46
N LEU A 125 -12.08 -6.53 1.47
CA LEU A 125 -12.86 -5.67 2.35
C LEU A 125 -12.49 -5.94 3.81
N THR A 126 -12.21 -4.87 4.55
CA THR A 126 -11.96 -4.93 5.99
C THR A 126 -13.23 -5.37 6.71
N ALA A 127 -13.10 -6.29 7.67
CA ALA A 127 -14.20 -6.74 8.50
C ALA A 127 -13.72 -6.94 9.94
N ASN A 128 -14.56 -6.57 10.91
CA ASN A 128 -14.31 -6.76 12.35
C ASN A 128 -12.97 -6.15 12.82
N GLY A 129 -12.55 -5.04 12.23
CA GLY A 129 -11.28 -4.36 12.58
C GLY A 129 -10.01 -5.10 12.14
N ALA A 130 -10.12 -6.16 11.34
CA ALA A 130 -8.99 -6.86 10.75
C ALA A 130 -8.80 -6.46 9.28
N LEU A 131 -7.53 -6.42 8.85
CA LEU A 131 -7.20 -6.27 7.44
C LEU A 131 -7.10 -7.65 6.79
N PHE A 132 -7.53 -7.73 5.53
CA PHE A 132 -7.48 -8.95 4.76
C PHE A 132 -6.83 -8.69 3.41
N LEU A 133 -5.94 -9.57 2.99
CA LEU A 133 -5.34 -9.49 1.67
C LEU A 133 -5.12 -10.88 1.07
N LEU A 134 -5.14 -10.94 -0.24
CA LEU A 134 -4.69 -12.08 -1.02
C LEU A 134 -3.27 -11.80 -1.50
N SER A 135 -2.45 -12.84 -1.53
CA SER A 135 -1.12 -12.82 -2.14
C SER A 135 -0.98 -14.07 -3.01
N THR A 136 -0.19 -13.98 -4.08
CA THR A 136 -0.04 -15.09 -5.03
C THR A 136 1.42 -15.29 -5.41
N ASN A 137 1.83 -16.54 -5.60
CA ASN A 137 3.00 -16.91 -6.40
C ASN A 137 2.56 -17.69 -7.65
N ASP A 138 3.45 -18.47 -8.26
CA ASP A 138 3.16 -19.22 -9.50
C ASP A 138 2.21 -20.40 -9.31
N LYS A 139 2.02 -20.86 -8.07
CA LYS A 139 1.27 -22.09 -7.77
C LYS A 139 0.12 -21.89 -6.81
N THR A 140 0.22 -20.91 -5.91
CA THR A 140 -0.69 -20.77 -4.78
C THR A 140 -1.22 -19.35 -4.66
N ILE A 141 -2.43 -19.27 -4.11
CA ILE A 141 -3.05 -18.03 -3.65
C ILE A 141 -3.30 -18.21 -2.15
N LYS A 142 -2.75 -17.31 -1.34
CA LYS A 142 -2.93 -17.32 0.12
C LYS A 142 -3.79 -16.15 0.55
N PHE A 143 -4.76 -16.43 1.44
CA PHE A 143 -5.60 -15.43 2.08
C PHE A 143 -5.11 -15.15 3.49
N TRP A 144 -4.74 -13.91 3.74
CA TRP A 144 -4.15 -13.46 4.99
C TRP A 144 -5.14 -12.63 5.78
N LYS A 145 -5.23 -12.91 7.08
CA LYS A 145 -5.85 -12.04 8.07
C LYS A 145 -4.75 -11.39 8.89
N VAL A 146 -4.66 -10.08 8.81
CA VAL A 146 -3.69 -9.29 9.57
C VAL A 146 -4.39 -8.75 10.81
N CYS A 147 -4.09 -9.36 11.94
CA CYS A 147 -4.54 -8.90 13.26
C CYS A 147 -3.43 -8.05 13.88
N LEU A 148 -3.80 -6.96 14.56
CA LEU A 148 -2.89 -6.31 15.50
C LEU A 148 -2.52 -7.33 16.58
N VAL A 149 -1.28 -7.81 16.59
CA VAL A 149 -0.74 -8.50 17.75
C VAL A 149 -0.51 -7.40 18.79
N LEU A 150 -1.33 -7.38 19.84
CA LEU A 150 -0.97 -6.64 21.05
C LEU A 150 0.31 -7.28 21.57
N SER A 151 1.45 -6.62 21.38
CA SER A 151 2.67 -6.94 22.13
C SER A 151 2.38 -6.68 23.60
N LEU A 152 1.90 -7.70 24.31
CA LEU A 152 1.94 -7.75 25.76
C LEU A 152 3.42 -7.94 26.15
N SER A 153 4.15 -6.84 26.31
CA SER A 153 5.42 -6.86 27.01
C SER A 153 5.13 -7.10 28.49
N ILE A 154 5.14 -8.37 28.89
CA ILE A 154 5.19 -8.75 30.30
C ILE A 154 6.57 -8.32 30.81
N HIS A 155 6.61 -7.32 31.69
CA HIS A 155 7.79 -6.96 32.48
C HIS A 155 7.73 -7.69 33.82
#